data_AF-A0A8T6WNE2-F1
#
_entry.id   AF-A0A8T6WNE2-F1
#
_cell.length_a   1.000
_cell.length_b   1.000
_cell.length_c   1.000
_cell.angle_alpha   90.00
_cell.angle_beta   90.00
_cell.angle_gamma   90.00
#
_symmetry.space_group_name_H-M   'P 1'
#
loop_
_entity.id
_entity.type
_entity.pdbx_description
1 polymer ?
#
loop_
_entity_poly.entity_id
_entity_poly.type
_entity_poly.pdbx_seq_one_letter_code
_entity_poly.pdbx_strand_id
1 'polypeptide(L)' 'MVYDEPFKEDLCGDCDKCIQACPVDALTPYKVDPDTCIVG' A
#
# COMPACT_ATOMS: atom_id res chain seq x y z
N MET A 1 -0.60 16.63 25.09
CA MET A 1 -0.60 16.18 23.69
C MET A 1 -1.58 15.04 23.60
N VAL A 2 -2.69 15.27 22.91
CA VAL A 2 -3.74 14.26 22.69
C VAL A 2 -3.56 13.80 21.25
N TYR A 3 -3.46 12.50 21.05
CA TYR A 3 -3.40 11.93 19.71
C TYR A 3 -4.79 11.92 19.09
N ASP A 4 -4.86 12.14 17.79
CA ASP A 4 -6.10 11.96 17.04
C ASP A 4 -6.50 10.48 16.99
N GLU A 5 -7.78 10.26 16.73
CA GLU A 5 -8.32 8.91 16.62
C GLU A 5 -7.77 8.19 15.38
N PRO A 6 -7.53 6.87 15.46
CA PRO A 6 -7.06 6.10 14.33
C PRO A 6 -8.12 6.05 13.22
N PHE A 7 -7.66 6.17 11.97
CA PHE A 7 -8.51 5.99 10.80
C PHE A 7 -8.90 4.52 10.64
N LYS A 8 -10.19 4.24 10.38
CA LYS A 8 -10.75 2.87 10.37
C LYS A 8 -11.36 2.46 9.04
N GLU A 9 -11.58 3.39 8.12
CA GLU A 9 -12.24 3.09 6.85
C GLU A 9 -11.23 2.50 5.86
N ASP A 10 -11.69 1.54 5.06
CA ASP A 10 -10.94 1.04 3.91
C ASP A 10 -11.36 1.81 2.67
N LEU A 11 -10.49 2.72 2.22
CA LEU A 11 -10.71 3.50 1.00
C LEU A 11 -10.18 2.82 -0.27
N CYS A 12 -9.39 1.74 -0.12
CA CYS A 12 -8.88 0.98 -1.25
C CYS A 12 -9.95 0.03 -1.77
N GLY A 13 -10.65 -0.68 -0.89
CA GLY A 13 -11.73 -1.60 -1.25
C GLY A 13 -11.27 -2.67 -2.25
N ASP A 14 -11.85 -2.65 -3.46
CA ASP A 14 -11.51 -3.52 -4.58
C ASP A 14 -10.51 -2.91 -5.57
N CYS A 15 -10.00 -1.69 -5.31
CA CYS A 15 -9.03 -1.02 -6.15
C CYS A 15 -7.62 -1.65 -6.00
N ASP A 16 -7.07 -2.12 -7.10
CA ASP A 16 -5.73 -2.70 -7.20
C ASP A 16 -4.82 -1.95 -8.19
N LYS A 17 -5.20 -0.72 -8.58
CA LYS A 17 -4.49 0.06 -9.61
C LYS A 17 -2.99 0.23 -9.33
N CYS A 18 -2.62 0.46 -8.07
CA CYS A 18 -1.21 0.58 -7.70
C CYS A 18 -0.46 -0.74 -7.85
N ILE A 19 -1.09 -1.86 -7.49
CA ILE A 19 -0.54 -3.22 -7.62
C ILE A 19 -0.30 -3.52 -9.10
N GLN A 20 -1.31 -3.31 -9.96
CA GLN A 20 -1.20 -3.54 -11.41
C GLN A 20 -0.18 -2.63 -12.10
N ALA A 21 0.05 -1.43 -11.56
CA ALA A 21 1.03 -0.49 -12.12
C ALA A 21 2.47 -0.79 -11.69
N CYS A 22 2.70 -1.66 -10.71
CA CYS A 22 4.03 -1.95 -10.20
C CYS A 22 4.85 -2.74 -11.26
N PRO A 23 6.00 -2.23 -11.72
CA PRO A 23 6.75 -2.87 -12.80
C PRO A 23 7.49 -4.15 -12.39
N VAL A 24 7.62 -4.41 -11.09
CA VAL A 24 8.40 -5.51 -10.51
C VAL A 24 7.58 -6.35 -9.53
N ASP A 25 6.26 -6.16 -9.50
CA ASP A 25 5.36 -6.90 -8.61
C ASP A 25 5.73 -6.83 -7.11
N ALA A 26 6.32 -5.72 -6.68
CA ALA A 26 6.70 -5.49 -5.28
C ALA A 26 5.50 -5.10 -4.38
N LEU A 27 4.34 -4.80 -4.97
CA LEU A 27 3.14 -4.38 -4.24
C LEU A 27 2.14 -5.51 -4.09
N THR A 28 1.63 -5.68 -2.87
CA THR A 28 0.47 -6.51 -2.53
C THR A 28 -0.51 -5.66 -1.71
N PRO A 29 -1.77 -6.09 -1.50
CA PRO A 29 -2.72 -5.31 -0.70
C PRO A 29 -2.12 -4.96 0.67
N TYR A 30 -2.02 -3.65 0.93
CA TYR A 30 -1.50 -3.08 2.19
C TYR A 30 -0.04 -3.43 2.52
N LYS A 31 0.77 -3.89 1.56
CA LYS A 31 2.17 -4.27 1.81
C LYS A 31 3.09 -4.03 0.61
N VAL A 32 4.31 -3.61 0.91
CA VAL A 32 5.41 -3.45 -0.05
C VAL A 32 6.52 -4.45 0.30
N ASP A 33 7.04 -5.15 -0.69
CA ASP A 33 8.26 -5.94 -0.58
C ASP A 33 9.49 -5.06 -0.86
N PRO A 34 10.32 -4.74 0.14
CA PRO A 34 11.46 -3.84 -0.02
C PRO A 34 12.62 -4.46 -0.81
N ASP A 35 12.77 -5.78 -0.82
CA ASP A 35 13.86 -6.46 -1.52
C ASP A 35 13.62 -6.48 -3.04
N THR A 36 12.35 -6.48 -3.43
CA THR A 36 11.92 -6.46 -4.83
C THR A 36 11.73 -5.03 -5.37
N CYS A 37 11.50 -4.05 -4.48
CA CYS A 37 11.22 -2.67 -4.86
C CYS A 37 12.43 -1.98 -5.52
N ILE A 38 12.20 -1.28 -6.64
CA ILE A 38 13.24 -0.55 -7.38
C ILE A 38 13.46 0.90 -6.88
N VAL A 39 12.58 1.40 -6.02
CA VAL A 39 12.63 2.76 -5.47
C VAL A 39 13.31 2.77 -4.08
N GLY A 40 14.07 1.70 -3.77
CA GLY A 40 14.83 1.54 -2.53
C GLY A 40 16.01 2.50 -2.40
#